data_AF-A0A3C2BY67-F1
#
_entry.id   AF-A0A3C2BY67-F1
#
_cell.length_a   1.000
_cell.length_b   1.000
_cell.length_c   1.000
_cell.angle_alpha   90.00
_cell.angle_beta   90.00
_cell.angle_gamma   90.00
#
_symmetry.space_group_name_H-M   'P 1'
#
loop_
_entity.id
_entity.type
_entity.pdbx_description
1 polymer ?
#
loop_
_entity_poly.entity_id
_entity_poly.type
_entity_poly.pdbx_seq_one_letter_code
_entity_poly.pdbx_strand_id
1 'polypeptide(L)' 'MKKLINDPRSVVDESVEGFGLAHAGLVTVTADPKYVTRKDAPVAGKVG' A
#
# COMPACT_ATOMS: atom_id res chain seq x y z
N MET A 1 12.36 -4.58 23.75
CA MET A 1 11.80 -4.27 22.39
C MET A 1 11.24 -2.85 22.41
N LYS A 2 11.51 -2.01 21.39
CA LYS A 2 11.00 -0.61 21.30
C LYS A 2 10.06 -0.37 20.11
N LYS A 3 9.70 -1.41 19.35
CA LYS A 3 8.94 -1.32 18.08
C LYS A 3 7.59 -2.01 18.23
N LEU A 4 6.55 -1.38 17.70
CA LEU A 4 5.19 -1.92 17.60
C LEU A 4 5.06 -2.66 16.26
N ILE A 5 5.50 -3.91 16.24
CA ILE A 5 5.44 -4.80 15.07
C ILE A 5 5.18 -6.23 15.54
N ASN A 6 4.64 -7.06 14.65
CA ASN A 6 4.52 -8.49 14.84
C ASN A 6 5.82 -9.19 14.38
N ASP A 7 5.79 -9.96 13.29
CA ASP A 7 6.99 -10.58 12.69
C ASP A 7 7.76 -9.54 11.85
N PRO A 8 9.07 -9.32 12.11
CA PRO A 8 9.94 -8.50 11.27
C PRO A 8 9.88 -8.80 9.76
N ARG A 9 9.59 -10.04 9.35
CA ARG A 9 9.43 -10.45 7.95
C ARG A 9 8.13 -9.98 7.33
N SER A 10 7.09 -9.79 8.14
CA SER A 10 5.74 -9.43 7.72
C SER A 10 5.44 -7.94 7.82
N VAL A 11 6.33 -7.14 8.43
CA VAL A 11 6.08 -5.71 8.70
C VAL A 11 5.66 -4.95 7.44
N VAL A 12 6.29 -5.23 6.30
CA VAL A 12 5.95 -4.55 5.04
C VAL A 12 4.56 -4.96 4.56
N ASP A 13 4.21 -6.24 4.65
CA ASP A 13 2.90 -6.75 4.24
C ASP A 13 1.78 -6.10 5.08
N GLU A 14 1.91 -6.21 6.40
CA GLU A 14 0.93 -5.68 7.36
C GLU A 14 0.78 -4.16 7.26
N SER A 15 1.91 -3.45 7.07
CA SER A 15 1.88 -1.98 6.95
C SER A 15 1.23 -1.51 5.65
N VAL A 16 1.52 -2.18 4.53
CA VAL A 16 0.96 -1.80 3.21
C VAL A 16 -0.52 -2.18 3.12
N GLU A 17 -0.90 -3.33 3.69
CA GLU A 17 -2.32 -3.71 3.83
C GLU A 17 -3.08 -2.67 4.66
N GLY A 18 -2.58 -2.32 5.85
CA GLY A 18 -3.19 -1.30 6.71
C GLY A 18 -3.29 0.06 6.03
N PHE A 19 -2.28 0.47 5.26
CA PHE A 19 -2.31 1.70 4.48
C PHE A 19 -3.42 1.69 3.41
N GLY A 20 -3.59 0.57 2.70
CA GLY A 20 -4.66 0.41 1.72
C GLY A 20 -6.06 0.51 2.33
N LEU A 21 -6.26 -0.12 3.50
CA LEU A 21 -7.52 -0.05 4.23
C LEU A 21 -7.83 1.37 4.73
N ALA A 22 -6.82 2.06 5.30
CA ALA A 22 -6.98 3.42 5.81
C ALA A 22 -7.26 4.47 4.70
N HIS A 23 -6.82 4.20 3.47
CA HIS A 23 -6.91 5.13 2.34
C HIS A 23 -7.63 4.54 1.12
N ALA A 24 -8.63 3.69 1.34
CA ALA A 24 -9.38 3.00 0.28
C ALA A 24 -10.09 3.93 -0.74
N GLY A 25 -10.23 5.23 -0.44
CA GLY A 25 -10.72 6.25 -1.35
C GLY A 25 -9.66 6.82 -2.31
N LEU A 26 -8.37 6.62 -2.02
CA LEU A 26 -7.25 7.29 -2.70
C LEU A 26 -6.31 6.32 -3.40
N VAL A 27 -6.15 5.10 -2.88
CA VAL A 27 -5.16 4.14 -3.39
C VAL A 27 -5.75 2.75 -3.56
N THR A 28 -5.09 1.95 -4.41
CA THR A 28 -5.32 0.51 -4.57
C THR A 28 -4.01 -0.22 -4.29
N VAL A 29 -4.07 -1.27 -3.46
CA VAL A 29 -2.92 -2.12 -3.12
C VAL A 29 -3.04 -3.43 -3.88
N THR A 30 -1.97 -3.80 -4.60
CA THR A 30 -1.80 -5.14 -5.18
C THR A 30 -0.74 -5.87 -4.36
N ALA A 31 -1.01 -7.12 -3.97
CA ALA A 31 -0.12 -7.89 -3.08
C ALA A 31 0.94 -8.72 -3.83
N ASP A 32 0.65 -9.18 -5.05
CA ASP A 32 1.54 -10.06 -5.83
C ASP A 32 1.49 -9.74 -7.35
N PRO A 33 2.51 -9.07 -7.92
CA PRO A 33 3.63 -8.44 -7.21
C PRO A 33 3.16 -7.26 -6.36
N LYS A 34 3.91 -6.93 -5.29
CA LYS A 34 3.52 -5.86 -4.37
C LYS A 34 3.75 -4.47 -4.95
N TYR A 35 2.69 -3.70 -5.11
CA TYR A 35 2.75 -2.28 -5.47
C TYR A 35 1.48 -1.55 -5.07
N VAL A 36 1.55 -0.21 -5.04
CA VAL A 36 0.42 0.66 -4.73
C VAL A 36 0.23 1.63 -5.88
N THR A 37 -1.00 1.78 -6.36
CA THR A 37 -1.37 2.79 -7.36
C THR A 37 -2.33 3.80 -6.75
N ARG A 38 -2.37 5.00 -7.34
CA ARG A 38 -3.51 5.89 -7.08
C ARG A 38 -4.77 5.25 -7.65
N LYS A 39 -5.88 5.41 -6.94
CA LYS A 39 -7.17 4.86 -7.34
C LYS A 39 -7.68 5.46 -8.66
N ASP A 40 -7.28 6.68 -8.97
CA ASP A 40 -7.62 7.38 -10.21
C ASP A 40 -6.51 7.29 -11.28
N ALA A 41 -5.46 6.51 -11.06
CA ALA A 41 -4.45 6.26 -12.08
C ALA A 41 -4.93 5.22 -13.12
N PRO A 42 -4.53 5.36 -14.39
CA PRO A 42 -3.71 6.44 -14.94
C PRO A 42 -4.51 7.74 -15.19
N VAL A 43 -3.84 8.89 -15.03
CA VAL A 43 -4.44 10.20 -15.36
C VAL A 43 -4.02 10.60 -16.78
N ALA A 44 -5.00 10.67 -17.69
CA ALA A 44 -4.74 10.98 -19.09
C ALA A 44 -4.00 12.32 -19.28
N GLY A 45 -3.01 12.34 -20.17
CA GLY A 45 -2.18 13.51 -20.44
C GLY A 45 -1.21 13.88 -19.32
N LYS A 46 -1.03 13.01 -18.31
CA LYS A 46 0.00 13.15 -17.26
C LYS A 46 1.04 12.04 -17.40
N VAL A 47 2.29 12.37 -17.11
CA VAL A 47 3.36 11.37 -16.98
C VAL A 47 3.14 10.62 -15.67
N GLY A 48 3.08 9.28 -15.77
CA GLY A 48 2.84 8.35 -14.66
C GLY A 48 4.10 7.69 -14.16
#